data_AF-A0A844DYT5-F1
#
_entry.id   AF-A0A844DYT5-F1
#
_cell.length_a   1.000
_cell.length_b   1.000
_cell.length_c   1.000
_cell.angle_alpha   90.00
_cell.angle_beta   90.00
_cell.angle_gamma   90.00
#
_symmetry.space_group_name_H-M   'P 1'
#
loop_
_entity.id
_entity.type
_entity.pdbx_description
1 polymer ?
#
loop_
_entity_poly.entity_id
_entity_poly.type
_entity_poly.pdbx_seq_one_letter_code
_entity_poly.pdbx_strand_id
1 'polypeptide(L)' 'MNFSVEEENLICMYHTSDRRRTMARMLAARPDMDTEMRQLTKGTIAKLE' A
#
# COMPACT_ATOMS: atom_id res chain seq x y z
N MET A 1 0.93 -9.40 -12.27
CA MET A 1 0.81 -7.95 -12.05
C MET A 1 2.18 -7.40 -11.76
N ASN A 2 2.61 -6.34 -12.45
CA ASN A 2 3.80 -5.58 -12.04
C ASN A 2 3.36 -4.40 -11.16
N PHE A 3 4.16 -4.12 -10.14
CA PHE A 3 4.03 -2.92 -9.33
C PHE A 3 4.81 -1.79 -10.00
N SER A 4 4.29 -0.57 -9.93
CA SER A 4 5.07 0.63 -10.24
C SER A 4 6.10 0.87 -9.13
N VAL A 5 7.15 1.63 -9.43
CA VAL A 5 8.17 2.04 -8.44
C VAL A 5 7.54 2.65 -7.19
N GLU A 6 6.49 3.46 -7.37
CA GLU A 6 5.76 4.10 -6.28
C GLU A 6 4.99 3.08 -5.42
N GLU A 7 4.40 2.06 -6.03
CA GLU A 7 3.69 0.99 -5.31
C GLU A 7 4.66 0.09 -4.56
N GLU A 8 5.81 -0.26 -5.17
CA GLU A 8 6.87 -1.00 -4.47
C GLU A 8 7.43 -0.21 -3.30
N ASN A 9 7.67 1.09 -3.49
CA ASN A 9 8.13 1.96 -2.42
C ASN A 9 7.11 1.99 -1.28
N LEU A 10 5.82 2.11 -1.60
CA LEU A 10 4.74 2.09 -0.62
C LEU A 10 4.67 0.74 0.12
N ILE A 11 4.78 -0.38 -0.59
CA ILE A 11 4.82 -1.73 0.01
C ILE A 11 6.03 -1.86 0.93
N CYS A 12 7.19 -1.35 0.53
CA CYS A 12 8.42 -1.38 1.31
C CYS A 12 8.29 -0.60 2.61
N MET A 13 7.70 0.61 2.57
CA MET A 13 7.47 1.44 3.76
C MET A 13 6.61 0.73 4.82
N TYR A 14 5.61 -0.04 4.38
CA TYR A 14 4.69 -0.75 5.29
C TYR A 14 4.99 -2.25 5.39
N HIS A 15 6.14 -2.70 4.88
CA HIS A 15 6.45 -4.11 4.73
C HIS A 15 6.44 -4.81 6.09
N THR A 16 5.67 -5.87 6.15
CA THR A 16 5.70 -6.85 7.24
C THR A 16 5.79 -8.24 6.63
N SER A 17 6.19 -9.23 7.42
CA SER A 17 6.34 -10.62 6.97
C SER A 17 5.05 -11.26 6.46
N ASP A 18 3.90 -10.61 6.64
CA ASP A 18 2.60 -11.09 6.20
C ASP A 18 1.93 -10.05 5.27
N ARG A 19 1.53 -10.48 4.06
CA ARG A 19 0.91 -9.62 3.05
C ARG A 19 -0.36 -8.94 3.59
N ARG A 20 -1.13 -9.65 4.41
CA ARG A 20 -2.38 -9.18 5.00
C ARG A 20 -2.13 -8.13 6.08
N ARG A 21 -1.05 -8.28 6.86
CA ARG A 21 -0.60 -7.24 7.79
C ARG A 21 -0.10 -5.99 7.08
N THR A 22 0.63 -6.13 5.97
CA THR A 22 1.06 -4.99 5.15
C THR A 22 -0.14 -4.19 4.64
N MET A 23 -1.17 -4.88 4.10
CA MET A 23 -2.43 -4.25 3.69
C MET A 23 -3.16 -3.55 4.86
N ALA A 24 -3.24 -4.20 6.02
CA ALA A 24 -3.88 -3.62 7.20
C ALA A 24 -3.18 -2.34 7.67
N ARG A 25 -1.84 -2.28 7.60
CA ARG A 25 -1.06 -1.08 7.94
C ARG A 25 -1.24 0.04 6.94
N MET A 26 -1.23 -0.28 5.65
CA MET A 26 -1.55 0.68 4.60
C MET A 26 -2.94 1.29 4.78
N LEU A 27 -3.94 0.48 5.15
CA LEU A 27 -5.30 0.96 5.46
C LEU A 27 -5.36 1.83 6.72
N ALA A 28 -4.57 1.52 7.74
CA ALA A 28 -4.49 2.29 8.97
C ALA A 28 -3.80 3.66 8.79
N ALA A 29 -2.82 3.75 7.88
CA ALA A 29 -2.13 4.99 7.54
C ALA A 29 -2.86 5.83 6.49
N ARG A 30 -3.85 5.24 5.78
CA ARG A 30 -4.70 5.92 4.78
C ARG A 30 -5.32 7.26 5.21
N PRO A 31 -5.81 7.49 6.45
CA PRO A 31 -6.34 8.80 6.85
C PRO A 31 -5.27 9.89 6.96
N ASP A 32 -4.01 9.53 7.14
CA ASP A 32 -2.87 10.45 7.27
C ASP A 32 -2.25 10.79 5.91
N MET A 33 -2.51 9.96 4.89
CA MET A 33 -1.99 10.11 3.54
C MET A 33 -2.70 11.20 2.73
N ASP A 34 -1.92 11.85 1.87
CA ASP A 34 -2.43 12.73 0.81
C ASP A 34 -3.37 12.01 -0.16
N THR A 35 -4.21 12.78 -0.85
CA THR A 35 -5.22 12.26 -1.79
C THR A 35 -4.62 11.35 -2.88
N GLU A 36 -3.44 11.71 -3.39
CA GLU A 36 -2.71 10.91 -4.39
C GLU A 36 -2.19 9.59 -3.78
N MET A 37 -1.56 9.64 -2.60
CA MET A 37 -1.11 8.46 -1.88
C MET A 37 -2.27 7.53 -1.51
N ARG A 38 -3.46 8.06 -1.22
CA ARG A 38 -4.65 7.22 -0.99
C ARG A 38 -5.09 6.47 -2.25
N GLN A 39 -5.05 7.12 -3.42
CA GLN A 39 -5.37 6.46 -4.68
C GLN A 39 -4.34 5.37 -5.00
N LEU A 40 -3.05 5.67 -4.82
CA LEU A 40 -1.98 4.71 -4.99
C LEU A 40 -2.16 3.50 -4.06
N THR A 41 -2.37 3.76 -2.77
CA THR A 41 -2.61 2.74 -1.75
C THR A 41 -3.80 1.85 -2.10
N LYS A 42 -4.89 2.42 -2.62
CA LYS A 42 -6.06 1.66 -3.03
C LYS A 42 -5.75 0.73 -4.21
N GLY A 43 -5.00 1.21 -5.20
CA GLY A 43 -4.52 0.39 -6.33
C GLY A 43 -3.56 -0.72 -5.89
N THR A 44 -2.63 -0.40 -4.98
CA THR A 44 -1.68 -1.36 -4.43
C THR A 44 -2.38 -2.45 -3.63
N ILE A 45 -3.35 -2.11 -2.77
CA ILE A 45 -4.15 -3.10 -2.02
C ILE A 45 -4.93 -4.00 -2.97
N ALA A 46 -5.56 -3.46 -4.01
CA ALA A 46 -6.30 -4.28 -4.98
C ALA A 46 -5.40 -5.26 -5.76
N LYS A 47 -4.11 -4.93 -5.96
CA LYS A 47 -3.10 -5.83 -6.55
C LYS A 47 -2.52 -6.82 -5.53
N LEU A 48 -2.64 -6.51 -4.24
CA LEU A 48 -2.27 -7.35 -3.09
C LEU A 48 -3.46 -8.15 -2.54
N GLU A 49 -4.64 -8.09 -3.15
CA GLU A 49 -5.68 -9.12 -3.02
C GLU A 49 -5.40 -10.26 -4.01
#